data_AF-A0A3Q0KBP7-F1
#
_entry.id   AF-A0A3Q0KBP7-F1
#
_cell.length_a   1.000
_cell.length_b   1.000
_cell.length_c   1.000
_cell.angle_alpha   90.00
_cell.angle_beta   90.00
_cell.angle_gamma   90.00
#
_symmetry.space_group_name_H-M   'P 1'
#
loop_
_entity.id
_entity.type
_entity.pdbx_description
1 polymer ?
#
loop_
_entity_poly.entity_id
_entity_poly.type
_entity_poly.pdbx_seq_one_letter_code
_entity_poly.pdbx_strand_id
1 'polypeptide(L)'
;MKTGKVECSRGWQYTATNLLGAKRESMCKNVLLQRSILGRSNTHCLKVPPPPFTYGIKSVKTSGVSDALHWVDDTAIRQKSNEHIYLTRDFVALNCDSVRQGVTTSKEMTHFRALHDRLRSKQAKRRSRTESPKLHLDVTHGVPNKASTPIQEILSNKYQKDWIDAQMKKSDKVEAKLLGLKSMSRRVNHPDTDAMVRRNCMKKNKEESFWKLKRFEQNAVGRINTFRNEEYRKLAFEKDKSSKISRIGLHGHGIQRTGESA
;
A
#
# COMPACT_ATOMS: atom_id res chain seq x y z
N MET A 1 42.72 -0.29 2.63
CA MET A 1 41.40 -0.33 3.29
C MET A 1 41.48 0.46 4.58
N LYS A 2 40.67 1.51 4.77
CA LYS A 2 40.68 2.30 6.02
C LYS A 2 40.20 1.39 7.16
N THR A 3 41.13 0.85 7.95
CA THR A 3 40.85 0.12 9.19
C THR A 3 40.46 1.12 10.29
N GLY A 4 39.32 1.79 10.09
CA GLY A 4 38.67 2.47 11.20
C GLY A 4 38.36 1.40 12.26
N LYS A 5 38.82 1.60 13.50
CA LYS A 5 38.43 0.74 14.62
C LYS A 5 36.91 0.78 14.71
N VAL A 6 36.25 -0.28 14.25
CA VAL A 6 34.80 -0.39 14.34
C VAL A 6 34.46 -0.62 15.81
N GLU A 7 33.80 0.36 16.41
CA GLU A 7 33.34 0.28 17.78
C GLU A 7 31.93 -0.31 17.83
N CYS A 8 31.76 -1.37 18.60
CA CYS A 8 30.44 -1.94 18.88
C CYS A 8 29.91 -1.27 20.15
N SER A 9 28.79 -0.55 20.07
CA SER A 9 28.20 0.16 21.22
C SER A 9 27.86 -0.74 22.41
N ARG A 10 27.64 -2.04 22.17
CA ARG A 10 27.40 -3.04 23.23
C ARG A 10 28.67 -3.75 23.70
N GLY A 11 29.79 -3.59 22.99
CA GLY A 11 30.98 -4.40 23.17
C GLY A 11 30.94 -5.70 22.37
N TRP A 12 32.12 -6.20 21.99
CA TRP A 12 32.29 -7.37 21.12
C TRP A 12 31.89 -8.69 21.80
N GLN A 13 31.88 -8.76 23.12
CA GLN A 13 31.51 -9.96 23.89
C GLN A 13 30.07 -10.43 23.65
N TYR A 14 29.19 -9.55 23.18
CA TYR A 14 27.80 -9.86 22.89
C TYR A 14 27.50 -10.02 21.40
N THR A 15 28.52 -10.17 20.55
CA THR A 15 28.32 -10.58 19.16
C THR A 15 28.45 -12.10 19.03
N ALA A 16 28.08 -12.64 17.86
CA ALA A 16 28.16 -14.07 17.58
C ALA A 16 29.57 -14.66 17.78
N THR A 17 30.63 -13.88 17.49
CA THR A 17 32.04 -14.31 17.62
C THR A 17 32.60 -14.11 19.04
N ASN A 18 31.89 -13.38 19.91
CA ASN A 18 32.39 -13.01 21.24
C ASN A 18 33.71 -12.19 21.12
N LEU A 19 34.62 -12.30 22.09
CA LEU A 19 35.91 -11.58 22.12
C LEU A 19 36.89 -12.03 21.01
N LEU A 20 36.79 -13.28 20.57
CA LEU A 20 37.68 -13.91 19.60
C LEU A 20 37.11 -13.82 18.17
N GLY A 21 37.98 -13.84 17.15
CA GLY A 21 37.58 -13.89 15.74
C GLY A 21 37.43 -12.54 15.03
N ALA A 22 36.98 -12.61 13.77
CA ALA A 22 36.94 -11.45 12.87
C ALA A 22 35.82 -10.47 13.23
N LYS A 23 36.23 -9.26 13.63
CA LYS A 23 35.35 -8.16 14.03
C LYS A 23 34.87 -7.37 12.82
N ARG A 24 33.61 -7.56 12.42
CA ARG A 24 33.00 -6.90 11.25
C ARG A 24 31.89 -5.94 11.68
N GLU A 25 31.75 -4.82 10.97
CA GLU A 25 30.68 -3.83 11.24
C GLU A 25 29.28 -4.42 11.09
N SER A 26 29.10 -5.36 10.14
CA SER A 26 27.83 -6.06 9.93
C SER A 26 27.35 -6.82 11.17
N MET A 27 28.26 -7.26 12.04
CA MET A 27 27.91 -7.93 13.29
C MET A 27 27.21 -7.00 14.27
N CYS A 28 27.51 -5.70 14.22
CA CYS A 28 26.89 -4.68 15.08
C CYS A 28 25.53 -4.23 14.55
N LYS A 29 25.28 -4.40 13.23
CA LYS A 29 24.05 -3.98 12.54
C LYS A 29 23.00 -5.08 12.42
N ASN A 30 23.42 -6.35 12.41
CA ASN A 30 22.51 -7.48 12.26
C ASN A 30 22.06 -8.03 13.62
N VAL A 31 20.75 -7.95 13.89
CA VAL A 31 20.13 -8.41 15.13
C VAL A 31 20.38 -9.90 15.39
N LEU A 32 20.44 -10.73 14.35
CA LEU A 32 20.67 -12.17 14.47
C LEU A 32 22.08 -12.52 14.98
N LEU A 33 23.03 -11.60 14.82
CA LEU A 33 24.41 -11.77 15.28
C LEU A 33 24.64 -11.16 16.66
N GLN A 34 23.61 -10.61 17.30
CA GLN A 34 23.65 -10.04 18.64
C GLN A 34 23.12 -11.05 19.66
N ARG A 35 23.85 -11.21 20.75
CA ARG A 35 23.44 -11.99 21.92
C ARG A 35 22.67 -11.11 22.89
N SER A 36 21.70 -11.70 23.59
CA SER A 36 21.02 -11.03 24.70
C SER A 36 22.00 -10.81 25.86
N ILE A 37 21.90 -9.64 26.51
CA ILE A 37 22.65 -9.33 27.72
C ILE A 37 21.70 -9.61 28.89
N LEU A 38 22.11 -10.46 29.82
CA LEU A 38 21.29 -10.74 31.00
C LEU A 38 21.02 -9.45 31.79
N GLY A 39 19.76 -9.21 32.15
CA GLY A 39 19.33 -8.01 32.87
C GLY A 39 19.23 -6.73 32.02
N ARG A 40 19.40 -6.78 30.69
CA ARG A 40 19.18 -5.63 29.80
C ARG A 40 18.27 -5.96 28.63
N SER A 41 17.49 -4.98 28.19
CA SER A 41 16.67 -5.10 26.98
C SER A 41 17.54 -5.19 25.73
N ASN A 42 17.02 -5.83 24.69
CA ASN A 42 17.69 -5.90 23.40
C ASN A 42 17.62 -4.54 22.68
N THR A 43 18.76 -4.03 22.22
CA THR A 43 18.81 -2.75 21.48
C THR A 43 18.50 -2.88 20.00
N HIS A 44 18.34 -4.10 19.47
CA HIS A 44 18.05 -4.35 18.05
C HIS A 44 18.99 -3.64 17.07
N CYS A 45 20.27 -3.49 17.44
CA CYS A 45 21.28 -2.79 16.64
C CYS A 45 20.97 -1.30 16.37
N LEU A 46 20.02 -0.71 17.11
CA LEU A 46 19.68 0.71 17.00
C LEU A 46 20.68 1.55 17.81
N LYS A 47 21.09 2.68 17.23
CA LYS A 47 21.92 3.69 17.92
C LYS A 47 21.02 4.57 18.78
N VAL A 48 21.17 4.46 20.10
CA VAL A 48 20.50 5.30 21.09
C VAL A 48 21.32 6.59 21.26
N PRO A 49 20.68 7.78 21.31
CA PRO A 49 21.37 9.02 21.67
C PRO A 49 22.07 8.92 23.03
N PRO A 50 23.24 9.55 23.21
CA PRO A 50 23.96 9.53 24.48
C PRO A 50 23.21 10.35 25.56
N PRO A 51 23.30 9.96 26.85
CA PRO A 51 22.79 10.78 27.96
C PRO A 51 23.46 12.17 27.99
N PRO A 52 22.74 13.25 28.34
CA PRO A 52 21.35 13.29 28.83
C PRO A 52 20.31 13.54 27.71
N PHE A 53 19.94 12.50 26.97
CA PHE A 53 18.82 12.55 26.01
C PHE A 53 17.53 12.04 26.65
N THR A 54 16.43 12.79 26.48
CA THR A 54 15.09 12.40 26.95
C THR A 54 14.21 12.05 25.76
N TYR A 55 13.66 10.83 25.73
CA TYR A 55 12.72 10.39 24.71
C TYR A 55 11.33 11.01 24.93
N GLY A 56 10.57 11.12 23.83
CA GLY A 56 9.21 11.63 23.84
C GLY A 56 9.06 12.94 23.10
N ILE A 57 7.90 13.58 23.27
CA ILE A 57 7.57 14.87 22.66
C ILE A 57 7.57 15.90 23.77
N LYS A 58 8.35 16.98 23.64
CA LYS A 58 8.27 18.13 24.54
C LYS A 58 6.94 18.85 24.28
N SER A 59 6.10 18.99 25.31
CA SER A 59 4.84 19.75 25.21
C SER A 59 5.06 21.26 25.20
N VAL A 60 6.20 21.72 25.73
CA VAL A 60 6.57 23.13 25.77
C VAL A 60 6.86 23.62 24.36
N LYS A 61 5.96 24.45 23.84
CA LYS A 61 6.22 25.21 22.62
C LYS A 61 7.19 26.33 22.97
N THR A 62 8.22 26.52 22.15
CA THR A 62 9.16 27.64 22.29
C THR A 62 8.47 28.98 22.12
N SER A 63 7.33 29.01 21.42
CA SER A 63 6.55 30.22 21.18
C SER A 63 5.68 30.60 22.37
N GLY A 64 5.84 31.84 22.84
CA GLY A 64 5.01 32.45 23.89
C GLY A 64 3.76 33.14 23.33
N VAL A 65 2.99 33.77 24.21
CA VAL A 65 1.82 34.59 23.83
C VAL A 65 2.23 35.76 22.91
N SER A 66 3.43 36.32 23.11
CA SER A 66 4.00 37.38 22.26
C SER A 66 4.04 36.98 20.78
N ASP A 67 4.44 35.75 20.48
CA ASP A 67 4.55 35.26 19.11
C ASP A 67 3.19 35.12 18.43
N ALA A 68 2.13 34.89 19.22
CA ALA A 68 0.76 34.81 18.74
C ALA A 68 0.11 36.19 18.52
N LEU A 69 0.62 37.23 19.19
CA LEU A 69 0.13 38.61 19.08
C LEU A 69 0.80 39.40 17.95
N HIS A 70 1.74 38.81 17.23
CA HIS A 70 2.26 39.41 16.00
C HIS A 70 1.17 39.43 14.92
N TRP A 71 0.67 40.63 14.64
CA TRP A 71 -0.10 40.90 13.42
C TRP A 71 0.78 40.53 12.24
N VAL A 72 0.31 39.57 11.44
CA VAL A 72 1.05 39.18 10.25
C VAL A 72 0.90 40.31 9.25
N ASP A 73 1.98 41.02 8.94
CA ASP A 73 1.99 41.91 7.78
C ASP A 73 1.59 41.09 6.55
N ASP A 74 0.51 41.49 5.89
CA ASP A 74 -0.06 40.83 4.71
C ASP A 74 0.97 40.64 3.58
N THR A 75 2.10 41.34 3.65
CA THR A 75 3.23 41.23 2.73
C THR A 75 3.93 39.86 2.84
N ALA A 76 4.05 39.27 4.02
CA ALA A 76 4.73 37.98 4.23
C ALA A 76 3.84 36.77 3.85
N ILE A 77 2.52 36.88 4.03
CA ILE A 77 1.56 35.85 3.60
C ILE A 77 1.53 35.78 2.07
N ARG A 78 1.61 36.94 1.41
CA ARG A 78 1.64 37.02 -0.06
C ARG A 78 2.90 36.39 -0.65
N GLN A 79 4.06 36.53 0.00
CA GLN A 79 5.31 35.91 -0.46
C GLN A 79 5.28 34.38 -0.42
N LYS A 80 4.61 33.76 0.56
CA LYS A 80 4.42 32.29 0.59
C LYS A 80 3.25 31.80 -0.28
N SER A 81 2.26 32.65 -0.58
CA SER A 81 1.21 32.32 -1.56
C SER A 81 1.67 32.40 -3.01
N ASN A 82 2.86 32.95 -3.27
CA ASN A 82 3.61 32.73 -4.50
C ASN A 82 4.27 31.34 -4.54
N GLU A 83 3.67 30.31 -3.91
CA GLU A 83 3.84 28.95 -4.40
C GLU A 83 3.49 29.00 -5.88
N HIS A 84 4.53 28.97 -6.73
CA HIS A 84 4.45 29.03 -8.18
C HIS A 84 3.12 28.41 -8.62
N ILE A 85 2.18 29.23 -9.08
CA ILE A 85 1.06 28.70 -9.83
C ILE A 85 1.74 28.08 -11.05
N TYR A 86 2.06 26.80 -10.96
CA TYR A 86 2.61 26.03 -12.05
C TYR A 86 1.47 25.93 -13.06
N LEU A 87 1.37 26.95 -13.89
CA LEU A 87 0.55 26.98 -15.06
C LEU A 87 1.05 25.83 -15.94
N THR A 88 0.23 24.81 -16.07
CA THR A 88 0.50 23.66 -16.94
C THR A 88 -0.26 23.87 -18.24
N ARG A 89 0.33 23.43 -19.36
CA ARG A 89 -0.35 23.45 -20.66
C ARG A 89 -1.65 22.66 -20.60
N ASP A 90 -2.76 23.26 -21.01
CA ASP A 90 -4.05 22.59 -21.14
C ASP A 90 -4.21 21.99 -22.54
N PHE A 91 -3.77 20.74 -22.69
CA PHE A 91 -3.87 20.04 -23.97
C PHE A 91 -5.32 19.82 -24.43
N VAL A 92 -6.30 19.79 -23.51
CA VAL A 92 -7.70 19.56 -23.88
C VAL A 92 -8.25 20.82 -24.53
N ALA A 93 -8.12 21.97 -23.88
CA ALA A 93 -8.54 23.25 -24.44
C ALA A 93 -7.82 23.54 -25.76
N LEU A 94 -6.52 23.28 -25.82
CA LEU A 94 -5.71 23.49 -27.02
C LEU A 94 -6.19 22.58 -28.18
N ASN A 95 -6.48 21.31 -27.93
CA ASN A 95 -7.01 20.41 -28.96
C ASN A 95 -8.43 20.79 -29.41
N CYS A 96 -9.27 21.32 -28.52
CA CYS A 96 -10.57 21.84 -28.91
C CYS A 96 -10.44 23.07 -29.81
N ASP A 97 -9.52 23.99 -29.49
CA ASP A 97 -9.27 25.18 -30.31
C ASP A 97 -8.66 24.81 -31.67
N SER A 98 -7.79 23.82 -31.75
CA SER A 98 -7.20 23.38 -33.02
C SER A 98 -8.24 22.78 -33.97
N VAL A 99 -9.15 21.95 -33.44
CA VAL A 99 -10.27 21.40 -34.21
C VAL A 99 -11.20 22.51 -34.71
N ARG A 100 -11.46 23.53 -33.89
CA ARG A 100 -12.25 24.71 -34.30
C ARG A 100 -11.59 25.51 -35.42
N GLN A 101 -10.26 25.54 -35.47
CA GLN A 101 -9.49 26.19 -36.54
C GLN A 101 -9.25 25.29 -37.77
N GLY A 102 -9.86 24.10 -37.81
CA GLY A 102 -9.76 23.21 -38.96
C GLY A 102 -8.46 22.42 -39.05
N VAL A 103 -7.69 22.34 -37.95
CA VAL A 103 -6.48 21.51 -37.89
C VAL A 103 -6.87 20.03 -37.85
N THR A 104 -6.55 19.30 -38.92
CA THR A 104 -6.95 17.89 -39.07
C THR A 104 -5.75 16.95 -39.14
N THR A 105 -4.57 17.45 -39.55
CA THR A 105 -3.36 16.64 -39.67
C THR A 105 -2.52 16.66 -38.39
N SER A 106 -1.88 15.54 -38.04
CA SER A 106 -1.00 15.50 -36.85
C SER A 106 0.18 16.49 -36.93
N LYS A 107 0.71 16.78 -38.12
CA LYS A 107 1.78 17.76 -38.32
C LYS A 107 1.30 19.18 -37.99
N GLU A 108 0.11 19.53 -38.48
CA GLU A 108 -0.55 20.81 -38.18
C GLU A 108 -0.85 20.92 -36.68
N MET A 109 -1.30 19.85 -36.02
CA MET A 109 -1.55 19.85 -34.58
C MET A 109 -0.28 20.18 -33.77
N THR A 110 0.85 19.62 -34.16
CA THR A 110 2.15 19.93 -33.53
C THR A 110 2.54 21.39 -33.75
N HIS A 111 2.32 21.91 -34.96
CA HIS A 111 2.57 23.32 -35.30
C HIS A 111 1.64 24.25 -34.51
N PHE A 112 0.36 23.89 -34.42
CA PHE A 112 -0.66 24.62 -33.66
C PHE A 112 -0.28 24.70 -32.18
N ARG A 113 0.19 23.59 -31.61
CA ARG A 113 0.73 23.52 -30.23
C ARG A 113 2.03 24.27 -30.05
N ALA A 114 2.80 24.57 -31.10
CA ALA A 114 4.00 25.39 -30.96
C ALA A 114 3.62 26.89 -30.95
N LEU A 115 2.59 27.28 -31.69
CA LEU A 115 2.16 28.66 -31.86
C LEU A 115 1.17 29.13 -30.79
N HIS A 116 0.34 28.23 -30.26
CA HIS A 116 -0.70 28.57 -29.29
C HIS A 116 -0.38 27.99 -27.91
N ASP A 117 -0.38 28.86 -26.89
CA ASP A 117 -0.25 28.46 -25.50
C ASP A 117 -1.54 28.71 -24.74
N ARG A 118 -2.19 27.60 -24.35
CA ARG A 118 -3.29 27.59 -23.38
C ARG A 118 -2.77 27.05 -22.07
N LEU A 119 -2.77 27.89 -21.05
CA LEU A 119 -2.31 27.53 -19.72
C LEU A 119 -3.51 27.33 -18.80
N ARG A 120 -3.46 26.27 -18.01
CA ARG A 120 -4.38 26.01 -16.90
C ARG A 120 -3.58 25.96 -15.63
N SER A 121 -4.08 26.60 -14.58
CA SER A 121 -3.54 26.41 -13.23
C SER A 121 -3.56 24.91 -12.96
N LYS A 122 -2.40 24.31 -12.70
CA LYS A 122 -2.37 23.00 -12.07
C LYS A 122 -3.09 23.24 -10.76
N GLN A 123 -4.36 22.85 -10.70
CA GLN A 123 -5.07 22.72 -9.46
C GLN A 123 -4.23 21.71 -8.69
N ALA A 124 -3.21 22.18 -7.96
CA ALA A 124 -2.75 21.57 -6.74
C ALA A 124 -4.06 21.28 -6.08
N LYS A 125 -4.47 19.99 -6.04
CA LYS A 125 -5.74 19.56 -5.49
C LYS A 125 -5.86 20.38 -4.23
N ARG A 126 -6.62 21.49 -4.31
CA ARG A 126 -6.97 22.25 -3.15
C ARG A 126 -7.93 21.24 -2.60
N ARG A 127 -7.38 20.33 -1.78
CA ARG A 127 -8.14 19.62 -0.75
C ARG A 127 -9.02 20.75 -0.30
N SER A 128 -10.30 20.70 -0.70
CA SER A 128 -11.25 21.74 -0.35
C SER A 128 -10.89 22.00 1.09
N ARG A 129 -10.39 23.21 1.40
CA ARG A 129 -10.12 23.55 2.78
C ARG A 129 -11.50 23.38 3.37
N THR A 130 -11.73 22.22 3.98
CA THR A 130 -12.92 21.88 4.71
C THR A 130 -13.12 23.13 5.51
N GLU A 131 -14.26 23.80 5.30
CA GLU A 131 -14.54 25.09 5.90
C GLU A 131 -13.99 25.06 7.33
N SER A 132 -13.18 26.07 7.67
CA SER A 132 -12.68 26.22 9.03
C SER A 132 -13.87 25.97 9.95
N PRO A 133 -13.82 24.98 10.87
CA PRO A 133 -14.97 24.66 11.70
C PRO A 133 -15.47 25.96 12.33
N LYS A 134 -16.76 26.27 12.16
CA LYS A 134 -17.37 27.44 12.79
C LYS A 134 -17.06 27.36 14.28
N LEU A 135 -16.24 28.28 14.77
CA LEU A 135 -15.86 28.33 16.17
C LEU A 135 -17.14 28.64 16.96
N HIS A 136 -17.71 27.64 17.64
CA HIS A 136 -18.69 27.89 18.68
C HIS A 136 -17.99 28.59 19.84
N LEU A 137 -18.66 29.57 20.49
CA LEU A 137 -18.07 30.33 21.61
C LEU A 137 -17.70 29.46 22.84
N ASP A 138 -18.18 28.21 22.89
CA ASP A 138 -17.93 27.26 23.99
C ASP A 138 -16.81 26.25 23.67
N VAL A 139 -15.91 26.59 22.74
CA VAL A 139 -14.80 25.70 22.36
C VAL A 139 -13.71 25.73 23.42
N THR A 140 -13.54 24.62 24.13
CA THR A 140 -12.36 24.38 24.96
C THR A 140 -11.12 24.26 24.05
N HIS A 141 -10.13 25.12 24.27
CA HIS A 141 -8.85 25.02 23.57
C HIS A 141 -8.07 23.80 24.04
N GLY A 142 -7.59 23.00 23.09
CA GLY A 142 -6.76 21.81 23.36
C GLY A 142 -7.03 20.71 22.36
N VAL A 143 -6.05 19.82 22.17
CA VAL A 143 -6.28 18.55 21.46
C VAL A 143 -6.78 17.56 22.51
N PRO A 144 -8.03 17.08 22.46
CA PRO A 144 -8.47 16.05 23.38
C PRO A 144 -7.56 14.83 23.21
N ASN A 145 -7.17 14.19 24.31
CA ASN A 145 -6.40 12.96 24.28
C ASN A 145 -7.28 11.82 23.73
N LYS A 146 -7.41 11.74 22.40
CA LYS A 146 -8.06 10.62 21.74
C LYS A 146 -7.09 9.44 21.79
N ALA A 147 -7.40 8.44 22.60
CA ALA A 147 -6.66 7.17 22.57
C ALA A 147 -6.60 6.66 21.12
N SER A 148 -5.42 6.23 20.67
CA SER A 148 -5.19 5.74 19.31
C SER A 148 -6.11 4.57 18.94
N THR A 149 -6.54 3.81 19.94
CA THR A 149 -7.48 2.69 19.86
C THR A 149 -8.50 2.83 21.00
N PRO A 150 -9.70 3.39 20.73
CA PRO A 150 -10.72 3.52 21.77
C PRO A 150 -11.10 2.12 22.29
N ILE A 151 -11.07 1.93 23.62
CA ILE A 151 -11.29 0.62 24.22
C ILE A 151 -12.65 0.00 23.85
N GLN A 152 -13.67 0.84 23.64
CA GLN A 152 -14.98 0.42 23.14
C GLN A 152 -14.91 -0.26 21.76
N GLU A 153 -14.04 0.18 20.85
CA GLU A 153 -13.88 -0.45 19.53
C GLU A 153 -13.26 -1.85 19.64
N ILE A 154 -12.38 -2.04 20.62
CA ILE A 154 -11.77 -3.34 20.93
C ILE A 154 -12.84 -4.27 21.54
N LEU A 155 -13.55 -3.81 22.57
CA LEU A 155 -14.59 -4.60 23.24
C LEU A 155 -15.76 -4.97 22.32
N SER A 156 -16.08 -4.14 21.33
CA SER A 156 -17.15 -4.39 20.35
C SER A 156 -16.71 -5.21 19.12
N ASN A 157 -15.47 -5.70 19.10
CA ASN A 157 -14.83 -6.39 17.96
C ASN A 157 -14.94 -5.62 16.64
N LYS A 158 -14.95 -4.28 16.71
CA LYS A 158 -15.13 -3.43 15.52
C LYS A 158 -14.05 -3.68 14.47
N TYR A 159 -12.79 -3.81 14.87
CA TYR A 159 -11.69 -4.07 13.93
C TYR A 159 -11.81 -5.41 13.20
N GLN A 160 -12.36 -6.44 13.86
CA GLN A 160 -12.66 -7.72 13.22
C GLN A 160 -13.76 -7.55 12.17
N LYS A 161 -14.85 -6.83 12.50
CA LYS A 161 -15.95 -6.53 11.57
C LYS A 161 -15.45 -5.72 10.36
N ASP A 162 -14.70 -4.64 10.62
CA ASP A 162 -14.09 -3.80 9.59
C ASP A 162 -13.19 -4.62 8.64
N TRP A 163 -12.45 -5.59 9.18
CA TRP A 163 -11.60 -6.48 8.39
C TRP A 163 -12.41 -7.47 7.54
N ILE A 164 -13.47 -8.09 8.10
CA ILE A 164 -14.38 -8.98 7.36
C ILE A 164 -15.02 -8.20 6.19
N ASP A 165 -15.57 -7.01 6.48
CA ASP A 165 -16.17 -6.13 5.46
C ASP A 165 -15.17 -5.74 4.36
N ALA A 166 -13.90 -5.51 4.74
CA ALA A 166 -12.85 -5.23 3.78
C ALA A 166 -12.54 -6.46 2.89
N GLN A 167 -12.57 -7.68 3.42
CA GLN A 167 -12.42 -8.91 2.62
C GLN A 167 -13.59 -9.08 1.65
N MET A 168 -14.83 -8.85 2.11
CA MET A 168 -16.04 -8.89 1.28
C MET A 168 -15.97 -7.89 0.11
N LYS A 169 -15.67 -6.62 0.41
CA LYS A 169 -15.49 -5.59 -0.63
C LYS A 169 -14.38 -5.94 -1.62
N LYS A 170 -13.36 -6.68 -1.19
CA LYS A 170 -12.28 -7.14 -2.08
C LYS A 170 -12.75 -8.29 -2.98
N SER A 171 -13.52 -9.26 -2.48
CA SER A 171 -14.12 -10.31 -3.32
C SER A 171 -15.10 -9.71 -4.32
N ASP A 172 -15.98 -8.82 -3.89
CA ASP A 172 -17.00 -8.21 -4.76
C ASP A 172 -16.36 -7.41 -5.89
N LYS A 173 -15.27 -6.69 -5.61
CA LYS A 173 -14.49 -5.98 -6.64
C LYS A 173 -13.86 -6.93 -7.66
N VAL A 174 -13.41 -8.10 -7.24
CA VAL A 174 -12.84 -9.11 -8.14
C VAL A 174 -13.96 -9.72 -9.00
N GLU A 175 -15.09 -10.08 -8.38
CA GLU A 175 -16.26 -10.61 -9.07
C GLU A 175 -16.83 -9.61 -10.08
N ALA A 176 -17.01 -8.35 -9.69
CA ALA A 176 -17.46 -7.27 -10.56
C ALA A 176 -16.50 -7.04 -11.75
N LYS A 177 -15.18 -7.17 -11.55
CA LYS A 177 -14.21 -7.12 -12.66
C LYS A 177 -14.38 -8.31 -13.60
N LEU A 178 -14.59 -9.52 -13.08
CA LEU A 178 -14.81 -10.72 -13.90
C LEU A 178 -16.12 -10.62 -14.70
N LEU A 179 -17.20 -10.15 -14.08
CA LEU A 179 -18.49 -9.90 -14.74
C LEU A 179 -18.38 -8.76 -15.76
N GLY A 180 -17.68 -7.68 -15.43
CA GLY A 180 -17.39 -6.57 -16.34
C GLY A 180 -16.68 -7.03 -17.61
N LEU A 181 -15.63 -7.86 -17.47
CA LEU A 181 -14.91 -8.46 -18.59
C LEU A 181 -15.82 -9.37 -19.44
N LYS A 182 -16.69 -10.17 -18.81
CA LYS A 182 -17.69 -10.99 -19.53
C LYS A 182 -18.73 -10.13 -20.27
N SER A 183 -19.10 -8.98 -19.72
CA SER A 183 -20.09 -8.07 -20.32
C SER A 183 -19.53 -7.24 -21.49
N MET A 184 -18.23 -6.91 -21.45
CA MET A 184 -17.58 -6.15 -22.53
C MET A 184 -17.41 -6.95 -23.82
N SER A 185 -17.40 -8.29 -23.74
CA SER A 185 -17.18 -9.16 -24.90
C SER A 185 -18.30 -9.15 -25.95
N ARG A 186 -19.45 -8.48 -25.71
CA ARG A 186 -20.64 -8.60 -26.57
C ARG A 186 -21.06 -7.33 -27.33
N ARG A 187 -20.30 -6.23 -27.26
CA ARG A 187 -20.73 -4.93 -27.85
C ARG A 187 -19.97 -4.47 -29.09
N VAL A 188 -19.16 -5.32 -29.71
CA VAL A 188 -18.48 -4.97 -30.96
C VAL A 188 -18.99 -5.89 -32.07
N ASN A 189 -20.06 -5.46 -32.73
CA ASN A 189 -20.50 -6.02 -34.02
C ASN A 189 -19.54 -5.55 -35.13
N HIS A 190 -18.27 -5.96 -35.06
CA HIS A 190 -17.39 -5.85 -36.22
C HIS A 190 -17.52 -7.18 -36.99
N PRO A 191 -17.69 -7.17 -38.33
CA PRO A 191 -17.66 -8.40 -39.09
C PRO A 191 -16.35 -9.13 -38.79
N ASP A 192 -16.46 -10.43 -38.48
CA ASP A 192 -15.32 -11.29 -38.18
C ASP A 192 -14.29 -11.19 -39.32
N THR A 193 -13.23 -10.42 -39.09
CA THR A 193 -12.11 -10.34 -40.03
C THR A 193 -11.36 -11.67 -39.96
N ASP A 194 -10.76 -12.14 -41.06
CA ASP A 194 -9.98 -13.41 -41.10
C ASP A 194 -8.94 -13.50 -39.97
N ALA A 195 -8.36 -12.36 -39.55
CA ALA A 195 -7.48 -12.28 -38.39
C ALA A 195 -8.17 -12.56 -37.04
N MET A 196 -9.43 -12.16 -36.87
CA MET A 196 -10.23 -12.43 -35.67
C MET A 196 -10.65 -13.89 -35.62
N VAL A 197 -11.06 -14.48 -36.75
CA VAL A 197 -11.34 -15.92 -36.86
C VAL A 197 -10.09 -16.74 -36.50
N ARG A 198 -8.91 -16.38 -37.02
CA ARG A 198 -7.64 -17.04 -36.63
C ARG A 198 -7.28 -16.86 -35.15
N ARG A 199 -7.67 -15.76 -34.51
CA ARG A 199 -7.52 -15.55 -33.05
C ARG A 199 -8.51 -16.39 -32.24
N ASN A 200 -9.76 -16.49 -32.70
CA ASN A 200 -10.85 -17.17 -32.01
C ASN A 200 -10.86 -18.68 -32.23
N CYS A 201 -10.26 -19.19 -33.30
CA CYS A 201 -9.90 -20.60 -33.50
C CYS A 201 -8.79 -21.05 -32.54
N MET A 202 -8.88 -20.61 -31.28
CA MET A 202 -7.89 -20.75 -30.23
C MET A 202 -7.28 -22.14 -30.28
N LYS A 203 -5.96 -22.16 -30.50
CA LYS A 203 -5.11 -23.30 -30.19
C LYS A 203 -5.59 -23.82 -28.83
N LYS A 204 -6.12 -25.04 -28.77
CA LYS A 204 -6.46 -25.70 -27.50
C LYS A 204 -5.32 -25.38 -26.55
N ASN A 205 -5.60 -24.67 -25.46
CA ASN A 205 -4.59 -24.31 -24.47
C ASN A 205 -3.85 -25.62 -24.17
N LYS A 206 -2.58 -25.71 -24.57
CA LYS A 206 -1.74 -26.81 -24.09
C LYS A 206 -1.88 -26.73 -22.58
N GLU A 207 -2.27 -27.82 -21.94
CA GLU A 207 -2.36 -27.89 -20.49
C GLU A 207 -1.10 -27.21 -19.95
N GLU A 208 -1.27 -26.14 -19.18
CA GLU A 208 -0.17 -25.32 -18.71
C GLU A 208 0.69 -26.19 -17.79
N SER A 209 1.63 -26.91 -18.40
CA SER A 209 2.69 -27.59 -17.69
C SER A 209 3.65 -26.50 -17.24
N PHE A 210 3.34 -25.89 -16.09
CA PHE A 210 4.31 -25.09 -15.36
C PHE A 210 5.61 -25.89 -15.29
N TRP A 211 6.74 -25.27 -15.64
CA TRP A 211 8.03 -25.94 -15.53
C TRP A 211 8.20 -26.45 -14.10
N LYS A 212 8.37 -27.76 -13.95
CA LYS A 212 8.63 -28.43 -12.67
C LYS A 212 10.00 -29.10 -12.77
N LEU A 213 10.81 -28.93 -11.72
CA LEU A 213 12.04 -29.70 -11.59
C LEU A 213 11.69 -31.19 -11.48
N LYS A 214 12.33 -32.07 -12.27
CA LYS A 214 12.11 -33.53 -12.24
C LYS A 214 12.14 -34.13 -10.83
N ARG A 215 13.03 -33.61 -9.96
CA ARG A 215 13.10 -34.04 -8.55
C ARG A 215 11.81 -33.82 -7.76
N PHE A 216 10.99 -32.83 -8.12
CA PHE A 216 9.72 -32.58 -7.45
C PHE A 216 8.60 -33.46 -7.99
N GLU A 217 8.68 -33.93 -9.23
CA GLU A 217 7.68 -34.88 -9.74
C GLU A 217 7.80 -36.24 -9.04
N GLN A 218 9.02 -36.68 -8.76
CA GLN A 218 9.28 -37.95 -8.08
C GLN A 218 9.30 -37.83 -6.55
N ASN A 219 9.85 -36.73 -6.01
CA ASN A 219 10.07 -36.61 -4.56
C ASN A 219 9.13 -35.64 -3.84
N ALA A 220 8.19 -34.96 -4.53
CA ALA A 220 7.18 -34.14 -3.83
C ALA A 220 6.03 -34.98 -3.26
N VAL A 221 6.36 -36.14 -2.68
CA VAL A 221 5.45 -36.80 -1.76
C VAL A 221 5.52 -36.03 -0.46
N GLY A 222 4.37 -35.55 0.03
CA GLY A 222 4.29 -34.92 1.34
C GLY A 222 4.89 -35.86 2.38
N ARG A 223 5.98 -35.44 3.04
CA ARG A 223 6.68 -36.26 4.04
C ARG A 223 5.78 -36.65 5.22
N ILE A 224 4.66 -35.93 5.37
CA ILE A 224 3.63 -36.16 6.36
C ILE A 224 2.31 -36.35 5.61
N ASN A 225 1.75 -37.56 5.65
CA ASN A 225 0.37 -37.80 5.29
C ASN A 225 -0.48 -37.63 6.55
N THR A 226 -1.28 -36.56 6.61
CA THR A 226 -2.14 -36.27 7.76
C THR A 226 -3.46 -37.06 7.74
N PHE A 227 -3.78 -37.72 6.62
CA PHE A 227 -4.96 -38.55 6.51
C PHE A 227 -4.69 -39.96 7.02
N ARG A 228 -5.64 -40.52 7.78
CA ARG A 228 -5.54 -41.88 8.32
C ARG A 228 -5.46 -42.92 7.18
N ASN A 229 -6.40 -42.84 6.23
CA ASN A 229 -6.47 -43.67 5.03
C ASN A 229 -6.74 -42.80 3.79
N GLU A 230 -6.49 -43.35 2.59
CA GLU A 230 -6.77 -42.67 1.31
C GLU A 230 -8.28 -42.40 1.10
N GLU A 231 -9.15 -43.23 1.67
CA GLU A 231 -10.61 -42.98 1.67
C GLU A 231 -10.98 -41.70 2.42
N TYR A 232 -10.43 -41.50 3.62
CA TYR A 232 -10.62 -40.27 4.40
C TYR A 232 -10.06 -39.05 3.69
N ARG A 233 -8.98 -39.22 2.91
CA ARG A 233 -8.43 -38.15 2.08
C ARG A 233 -9.43 -37.72 1.00
N LYS A 234 -9.99 -38.68 0.25
CA LYS A 234 -11.01 -38.38 -0.78
C LYS A 234 -12.24 -37.70 -0.17
N LEU A 235 -12.76 -38.23 0.93
CA LEU A 235 -13.90 -37.66 1.65
C LEU A 235 -13.61 -36.24 2.13
N ALA A 236 -12.41 -35.98 2.64
CA ALA A 236 -12.02 -34.64 3.07
C ALA A 236 -11.97 -33.64 1.91
N PHE A 237 -11.48 -34.05 0.74
CA PHE A 237 -11.48 -33.20 -0.46
C PHE A 237 -12.88 -32.97 -1.02
N GLU A 238 -13.78 -33.95 -0.96
CA GLU A 238 -15.19 -33.78 -1.33
C GLU A 238 -15.90 -32.81 -0.38
N LYS A 239 -15.68 -32.98 0.94
CA LYS A 239 -16.20 -32.05 1.95
C LYS A 239 -15.64 -30.64 1.75
N ASP A 240 -14.36 -30.50 1.46
CA ASP A 240 -13.74 -29.21 1.13
C ASP A 240 -14.42 -28.55 -0.08
N LYS A 241 -14.59 -29.29 -1.19
CA LYS A 241 -15.32 -28.81 -2.37
C LYS A 241 -16.73 -28.33 -2.05
N SER A 242 -17.49 -29.08 -1.24
CA SER A 242 -18.84 -28.67 -0.81
C SER A 242 -18.80 -27.42 0.08
N SER A 243 -17.80 -27.31 0.98
CA SER A 243 -17.66 -26.18 1.90
C SER A 243 -17.22 -24.88 1.21
N LYS A 244 -16.51 -24.98 0.07
CA LYS A 244 -16.03 -23.80 -0.68
C LYS A 244 -17.14 -22.85 -1.09
N ILE A 245 -18.35 -23.35 -1.32
CA ILE A 245 -19.53 -22.55 -1.70
C ILE A 245 -19.89 -21.55 -0.59
N SER A 246 -19.77 -21.98 0.68
CA SER A 246 -20.04 -21.14 1.85
C SER A 246 -18.90 -20.19 2.24
N ARG A 247 -17.74 -20.26 1.56
CA ARG A 247 -16.52 -19.55 1.97
C ARG A 247 -16.13 -18.47 0.96
N ILE A 248 -15.66 -17.35 1.48
CA ILE A 248 -15.19 -16.22 0.69
C ILE A 248 -13.71 -16.41 0.31
N GLY A 249 -13.29 -15.89 -0.84
CA GLY A 249 -11.90 -15.85 -1.28
C GLY A 249 -11.61 -16.73 -2.50
N LEU A 250 -10.52 -16.41 -3.20
CA LEU A 250 -10.20 -16.98 -4.53
C LEU A 250 -10.15 -18.51 -4.56
N HIS A 251 -9.72 -19.15 -3.46
CA HIS A 251 -9.59 -20.60 -3.35
C HIS A 251 -10.70 -21.24 -2.51
N GLY A 252 -11.68 -20.46 -2.00
CA GLY A 252 -12.74 -20.95 -1.10
C GLY A 252 -12.24 -21.43 0.27
N HIS A 253 -11.06 -20.99 0.70
CA HIS A 253 -10.50 -21.31 2.02
C HIS A 253 -10.63 -20.14 3.03
N GLY A 254 -11.38 -19.09 2.70
CA GLY A 254 -11.50 -17.93 3.57
C GLY A 254 -12.68 -18.01 4.54
N ILE A 255 -13.14 -16.82 4.94
CA ILE A 255 -14.17 -16.62 5.97
C ILE A 255 -15.47 -17.28 5.50
N GLN A 256 -16.21 -17.94 6.41
CA GLN A 256 -17.56 -18.41 6.12
C GLN A 256 -18.49 -17.19 5.94
N ARG A 257 -19.36 -17.24 4.93
CA ARG A 257 -20.43 -16.25 4.78
C ARG A 257 -21.29 -16.30 6.03
N THR A 258 -21.26 -15.23 6.81
CA THR A 258 -21.98 -15.13 8.08
C THR A 258 -23.48 -15.20 7.77
N GLY A 259 -24.15 -16.26 8.22
CA GLY A 259 -25.58 -16.51 7.94
C GLY A 259 -25.85 -17.83 7.22
N GLU A 260 -24.84 -18.45 6.61
CA GLU A 260 -24.93 -19.80 6.02
C GLU A 260 -24.31 -20.83 6.99
N SER A 261 -24.82 -20.87 8.22
CA SER A 261 -24.58 -22.00 9.11
C SER A 261 -25.43 -23.17 8.61
N ALA A 262 -24.79 -24.24 8.14
CA ALA A 262 -25.43 -25.55 8.04
C ALA A 262 -25.59 -26.17 9.42
#